data_AF-A0AAV4GLR1-F1
#
_entry.id   AF-A0AAV4GLR1-F1
#
_cell.length_a   1.000
_cell.length_b   1.000
_cell.length_c   1.000
_cell.angle_alpha   90.00
_cell.angle_beta   90.00
_cell.angle_gamma   90.00
#
_symmetry.space_group_name_H-M   'P 1'
#
loop_
_entity.id
_entity.type
_entity.pdbx_description
1 polymer ?
#
loop_
_entity_poly.entity_id
_entity_poly.type
_entity_poly.pdbx_seq_one_letter_code
_entity_poly.pdbx_strand_id
1 'polypeptide(L)'
;MYWQTVSSTLFLLYFVCVQLFSSVTCQSVAQRCLNAQIRDNFQGADGDNNNNNNIINENNVLNNENNARNNNENQANLQRAEDVTIAAFASICRNYQTYINCFEGSLPLSNQPADRFLNLVFTRGNMEVAYQGLCTLDLEELQGVIRCVLSTPEVRQCYNNFNRGVNQVVQLIDQNVLPAVTLQQLACNVSVGRYRCETAVYNLCNSAAGRIMRDFFYAGVTDTCREDTGVTSRYTAKFGGTSQIVGSGLLVVFCFALASISSTQTSH
;
A
#
# COMPACT_ATOMS: atom_id res chain seq x y z
N MET A 1 -28.12 -21.46 37.22
CA MET A 1 -26.99 -21.69 36.29
C MET A 1 -26.63 -20.36 35.66
N TYR A 2 -25.85 -19.59 36.40
CA TYR A 2 -25.08 -18.44 35.92
C TYR A 2 -23.67 -18.96 35.57
N TRP A 3 -22.89 -18.17 34.82
CA TRP A 3 -21.50 -18.38 34.37
C TRP A 3 -21.32 -18.86 32.93
N GLN A 4 -21.17 -17.90 32.00
CA GLN A 4 -19.98 -17.73 31.14
C GLN A 4 -20.30 -16.74 30.00
N THR A 5 -20.36 -15.45 30.34
CA THR A 5 -20.49 -14.32 29.39
C THR A 5 -19.46 -13.23 29.67
N VAL A 6 -18.23 -13.63 30.02
CA VAL A 6 -17.13 -12.68 30.27
C VAL A 6 -15.84 -13.25 29.67
N SER A 7 -15.66 -13.14 28.35
CA SER A 7 -14.37 -13.49 27.73
C SER A 7 -14.08 -12.79 26.39
N SER A 8 -15.06 -12.15 25.74
CA SER A 8 -14.88 -11.62 24.37
C SER A 8 -14.53 -10.13 24.28
N THR A 9 -14.63 -9.38 25.38
CA THR A 9 -14.32 -7.94 25.42
C THR A 9 -12.88 -7.62 25.82
N LEU A 10 -12.12 -8.58 26.35
CA LEU A 10 -10.70 -8.37 26.71
C LEU A 10 -9.73 -8.54 25.52
N PHE A 11 -10.15 -9.19 24.44
CA PHE A 11 -9.28 -9.43 23.27
C PHE A 11 -9.20 -8.25 22.30
N LEU A 12 -10.17 -7.32 22.33
CA LEU A 12 -10.20 -6.15 21.44
C LEU A 12 -9.34 -4.98 21.97
N LEU A 13 -9.13 -4.90 23.29
CA LEU A 13 -8.16 -3.96 23.89
C LEU A 13 -6.70 -4.42 23.69
N TYR A 14 -6.46 -5.70 23.46
CA TYR A 14 -5.11 -6.24 23.26
C TYR A 14 -4.51 -5.77 21.92
N PHE A 15 -5.30 -5.65 20.86
CA PHE A 15 -4.79 -5.22 19.55
C PHE A 15 -4.44 -3.73 19.46
N VAL A 16 -5.06 -2.88 20.29
CA VAL A 16 -4.77 -1.44 20.34
C VAL A 16 -3.68 -1.13 21.39
N CYS A 17 -3.61 -1.87 22.51
CA CYS A 17 -2.59 -1.66 23.54
C CYS A 17 -1.23 -2.34 23.27
N VAL A 18 -1.16 -3.39 22.45
CA VAL A 18 0.14 -4.03 22.11
C VAL A 18 1.06 -3.09 21.31
N GLN A 19 0.53 -2.02 20.69
CA GLN A 19 1.36 -0.99 20.05
C GLN A 19 1.99 0.02 21.03
N LEU A 20 1.60 0.05 22.31
CA LEU A 20 2.09 1.05 23.27
C LEU A 20 3.07 0.50 24.32
N PHE A 21 3.24 -0.81 24.48
CA PHE A 21 4.05 -1.37 25.56
C PHE A 21 4.95 -2.57 25.22
N SER A 22 5.22 -2.85 23.94
CA SER A 22 6.22 -3.87 23.58
C SER A 22 7.44 -3.25 22.90
N SER A 23 8.55 -3.18 23.64
CA SER A 23 9.88 -2.73 23.22
C SER A 23 10.61 -3.73 22.31
N VAL A 24 9.86 -4.44 21.45
CA VAL A 24 10.41 -5.20 20.32
C VAL A 24 9.72 -4.68 19.07
N THR A 25 10.47 -3.92 18.29
CA THR A 25 10.06 -3.16 17.11
C THR A 25 9.63 -4.04 15.94
N CYS A 26 8.54 -4.80 16.08
CA CYS A 26 7.90 -5.50 14.96
C CYS A 26 7.02 -4.55 14.12
N GLN A 27 7.54 -3.38 13.77
CA GLN A 27 6.89 -2.50 12.81
C GLN A 27 7.20 -2.98 11.40
N SER A 28 6.16 -3.13 10.56
CA SER A 28 6.32 -3.41 9.13
C SER A 28 7.11 -2.30 8.45
N VAL A 29 7.74 -2.63 7.32
CA VAL A 29 8.47 -1.65 6.50
C VAL A 29 7.54 -0.51 6.07
N ALA A 30 6.29 -0.83 5.69
CA ALA A 30 5.29 0.19 5.35
C ALA A 30 5.08 1.21 6.48
N GLN A 31 4.92 0.76 7.72
CA GLN A 31 4.71 1.63 8.87
C GLN A 31 5.97 2.45 9.18
N ARG A 32 7.15 1.82 9.12
CA ARG A 32 8.43 2.50 9.37
C ARG A 32 8.67 3.63 8.36
N CYS A 33 8.42 3.37 7.09
CA CYS A 33 8.57 4.36 6.03
C CYS A 33 7.54 5.49 6.13
N LEU A 34 6.30 5.16 6.49
CA LEU A 34 5.28 6.18 6.76
C LEU A 34 5.68 7.07 7.95
N ASN A 35 6.12 6.48 9.06
CA ASN A 35 6.57 7.22 10.24
C ASN A 35 7.78 8.12 9.95
N ALA A 36 8.75 7.62 9.16
CA ALA A 36 9.90 8.41 8.72
C ALA A 36 9.44 9.62 7.90
N GLN A 37 8.54 9.41 6.94
CA GLN A 37 8.02 10.50 6.11
C GLN A 37 7.20 11.52 6.91
N ILE A 38 6.39 11.07 7.87
CA ILE A 38 5.65 11.98 8.76
C ILE A 38 6.65 12.85 9.55
N ARG A 39 7.69 12.23 10.12
CA ARG A 39 8.74 12.96 10.86
C ARG A 39 9.47 13.97 9.98
N ASP A 40 9.87 13.58 8.78
CA ASP A 40 10.63 14.45 7.87
C ASP A 40 9.77 15.63 7.38
N ASN A 41 8.47 15.42 7.19
CA ASN A 41 7.52 16.49 6.86
C ASN A 41 7.35 17.52 8.00
N PHE A 42 7.47 17.11 9.27
CA PHE A 42 7.44 18.04 10.40
C PHE A 42 8.75 18.83 10.52
N GLN A 43 9.89 18.19 10.29
CA GLN A 43 11.20 18.85 10.37
C GLN A 43 11.43 19.85 9.22
N GLY A 44 10.84 19.61 8.04
CA GLY A 44 10.91 20.56 6.92
C GLY A 44 10.03 21.82 7.10
N ALA A 45 9.09 21.83 8.05
CA ALA A 45 8.20 22.96 8.31
C ALA A 45 8.78 23.96 9.34
N ASP A 46 9.73 23.53 10.18
CA ASP A 46 10.36 24.34 11.24
C ASP A 46 11.73 24.92 10.83
N GLY A 47 11.98 25.05 9.53
CA GLY A 47 13.17 25.72 8.97
C GLY A 47 13.22 27.23 9.17
N ASP A 48 12.30 27.82 9.96
CA ASP A 48 12.28 29.25 10.29
C ASP A 48 11.49 29.53 11.59
N ASN A 49 12.00 29.09 12.75
CA ASN A 49 11.98 29.87 14.00
C ASN A 49 12.47 29.07 15.21
N ASN A 50 13.72 29.30 15.56
CA ASN A 50 14.25 28.99 16.87
C ASN A 50 13.82 30.08 17.87
N ASN A 51 12.65 29.93 18.52
CA ASN A 51 12.34 30.57 19.82
C ASN A 51 10.97 30.14 20.37
N ASN A 52 10.93 29.19 21.30
CA ASN A 52 10.52 29.43 22.70
C ASN A 52 10.20 28.13 23.46
N ASN A 53 10.63 28.14 24.72
CA ASN A 53 10.38 27.12 25.73
C ASN A 53 8.92 27.01 26.18
N ASN A 54 8.60 25.81 26.66
CA ASN A 54 7.56 25.45 27.64
C ASN A 54 6.08 25.49 27.23
N ILE A 55 5.32 24.63 27.91
CA ILE A 55 3.86 24.65 28.20
C ILE A 55 3.10 23.43 27.62
N ILE A 56 3.18 22.29 28.33
CA ILE A 56 2.09 21.63 29.10
C ILE A 56 2.29 20.10 29.19
N ASN A 57 2.75 19.72 30.38
CA ASN A 57 2.43 18.47 31.04
C ASN A 57 1.31 18.80 32.08
N GLU A 58 0.54 17.79 32.50
CA GLU A 58 -0.58 17.82 33.48
C GLU A 58 -1.98 18.22 32.97
N ASN A 59 -2.85 17.22 32.86
CA ASN A 59 -4.05 17.13 33.71
C ASN A 59 -4.74 15.76 33.57
N ASN A 60 -4.40 14.86 34.51
CA ASN A 60 -5.33 13.85 35.03
C ASN A 60 -6.27 14.56 36.02
N VAL A 61 -7.59 14.51 35.85
CA VAL A 61 -8.59 14.32 36.95
C VAL A 61 -9.96 13.95 36.34
N LEU A 62 -10.44 12.78 36.79
CA LEU A 62 -11.78 12.18 36.83
C LEU A 62 -13.03 13.05 36.52
N ASN A 63 -14.01 12.48 35.79
CA ASN A 63 -15.18 11.84 36.44
C ASN A 63 -16.17 11.11 35.49
N ASN A 64 -16.84 10.13 36.10
CA ASN A 64 -17.86 9.21 35.59
C ASN A 64 -19.09 9.87 34.94
N GLU A 65 -19.65 9.21 33.93
CA GLU A 65 -21.10 8.98 33.83
C GLU A 65 -21.43 7.79 32.91
N ASN A 66 -22.38 6.98 33.37
CA ASN A 66 -22.65 5.60 32.94
C ASN A 66 -23.70 5.51 31.82
N ASN A 67 -23.59 4.44 31.03
CA ASN A 67 -24.69 3.74 30.35
C ASN A 67 -25.37 4.39 29.13
N ALA A 68 -24.59 4.97 28.22
CA ALA A 68 -24.93 5.10 26.78
C ALA A 68 -23.75 4.76 25.85
N ARG A 69 -22.69 4.12 26.39
CA ARG A 69 -21.31 4.24 25.93
C ARG A 69 -20.85 3.21 24.88
N ASN A 70 -21.64 2.15 24.62
CA ASN A 70 -21.22 1.09 23.69
C ASN A 70 -21.33 1.48 22.20
N ASN A 71 -22.15 2.49 21.86
CA ASN A 71 -22.18 3.02 20.49
C ASN A 71 -21.17 4.16 20.29
N ASN A 72 -20.86 4.92 21.35
CA ASN A 72 -19.94 6.06 21.28
C ASN A 72 -18.46 5.64 21.24
N GLU A 73 -18.06 4.54 21.89
CA GLU A 73 -16.69 4.03 21.80
C GLU A 73 -16.37 3.51 20.40
N ASN A 74 -17.30 2.78 19.77
CA ASN A 74 -17.12 2.31 18.40
C ASN A 74 -17.07 3.48 17.41
N GLN A 75 -17.91 4.51 17.60
CA GLN A 75 -17.90 5.69 16.75
C GLN A 75 -16.63 6.56 16.93
N ALA A 76 -16.15 6.74 18.16
CA ALA A 76 -14.90 7.48 18.42
C ALA A 76 -13.66 6.72 17.91
N ASN A 77 -13.65 5.39 18.03
CA ASN A 77 -12.57 4.56 17.49
C ASN A 77 -12.58 4.55 15.96
N LEU A 78 -13.76 4.53 15.33
CA LEU A 78 -13.90 4.59 13.89
C LEU A 78 -13.41 5.94 13.33
N GLN A 79 -13.82 7.06 13.95
CA GLN A 79 -13.33 8.39 13.58
C GLN A 79 -11.81 8.47 13.65
N ARG A 80 -11.18 7.92 14.71
CA ARG A 80 -9.73 7.86 14.84
C ARG A 80 -9.07 7.02 13.73
N ALA A 81 -9.68 5.89 13.35
CA ALA A 81 -9.15 5.04 12.28
C ALA A 81 -9.26 5.71 10.89
N GLU A 82 -10.36 6.43 10.63
CA GLU A 82 -10.56 7.24 9.43
C GLU A 82 -9.49 8.32 9.33
N ASP A 83 -9.32 9.13 10.39
CA ASP A 83 -8.37 10.24 10.44
C ASP A 83 -6.93 9.74 10.21
N VAL A 84 -6.55 8.63 10.85
CA VAL A 84 -5.24 7.99 10.66
C VAL A 84 -5.05 7.50 9.23
N THR A 85 -6.08 6.89 8.63
CA THR A 85 -5.98 6.36 7.26
C THR A 85 -5.87 7.48 6.23
N ILE A 86 -6.68 8.54 6.36
CA ILE A 86 -6.61 9.72 5.50
C ILE A 86 -5.25 10.41 5.65
N ALA A 87 -4.79 10.61 6.89
CA ALA A 87 -3.50 11.24 7.17
C ALA A 87 -2.35 10.42 6.57
N ALA A 88 -2.43 9.09 6.58
CA ALA A 88 -1.44 8.23 5.96
C ALA A 88 -1.39 8.43 4.43
N PHE A 89 -2.53 8.38 3.75
CA PHE A 89 -2.58 8.61 2.29
C PHE A 89 -2.12 10.02 1.92
N ALA A 90 -2.58 11.04 2.65
CA ALA A 90 -2.18 12.42 2.43
C ALA A 90 -0.67 12.60 2.65
N SER A 91 -0.11 12.01 3.72
CA SER A 91 1.32 12.04 3.99
C SER A 91 2.11 11.41 2.85
N ILE A 92 1.75 10.19 2.44
CA ILE A 92 2.40 9.49 1.32
C ILE A 92 2.31 10.34 0.05
N CYS A 93 1.13 10.87 -0.28
CA CYS A 93 0.93 11.62 -1.51
C CYS A 93 1.66 12.96 -1.59
N ARG A 94 2.06 13.56 -0.46
CA ARG A 94 2.95 14.74 -0.48
C ARG A 94 4.32 14.42 -1.07
N ASN A 95 4.82 13.21 -0.85
CA ASN A 95 6.12 12.78 -1.37
C ASN A 95 6.19 11.25 -1.49
N TYR A 96 5.44 10.69 -2.43
CA TYR A 96 5.36 9.24 -2.58
C TYR A 96 6.69 8.63 -3.03
N GLN A 97 7.57 9.42 -3.65
CA GLN A 97 8.91 8.99 -4.04
C GLN A 97 9.78 8.65 -2.82
N THR A 98 9.79 9.50 -1.80
CA THR A 98 10.51 9.19 -0.54
C THR A 98 9.95 7.95 0.14
N TYR A 99 8.62 7.78 0.15
CA TYR A 99 7.98 6.57 0.67
C TYR A 99 8.50 5.31 -0.04
N ILE A 100 8.46 5.33 -1.38
CA ILE A 100 8.85 4.19 -2.21
C ILE A 100 10.35 3.90 -2.07
N ASN A 101 11.21 4.94 -2.04
CA ASN A 101 12.64 4.79 -1.81
C ASN A 101 12.92 4.08 -0.48
N CYS A 102 12.26 4.50 0.60
CA CYS A 102 12.38 3.85 1.89
C CYS A 102 11.90 2.40 1.83
N PHE A 103 10.76 2.17 1.17
CA PHE A 103 10.13 0.86 1.07
C PHE A 103 11.04 -0.12 0.33
N GLU A 104 11.53 0.25 -0.86
CA GLU A 104 12.45 -0.56 -1.68
C GLU A 104 13.75 -0.89 -0.93
N GLY A 105 14.37 0.08 -0.26
CA GLY A 105 15.62 -0.15 0.47
C GLY A 105 15.45 -1.00 1.73
N SER A 106 14.26 -0.97 2.35
CA SER A 106 14.01 -1.64 3.63
C SER A 106 13.36 -3.02 3.50
N LEU A 107 12.60 -3.26 2.43
CA LEU A 107 11.81 -4.47 2.26
C LEU A 107 12.65 -5.76 2.23
N PRO A 108 13.79 -5.83 1.49
CA PRO A 108 14.62 -7.03 1.46
C PRO A 108 15.30 -7.36 2.80
N LEU A 109 15.39 -6.37 3.69
CA LEU A 109 16.06 -6.49 5.00
C LEU A 109 15.10 -6.89 6.13
N SER A 110 13.79 -6.97 5.86
CA SER A 110 12.79 -7.24 6.88
C SER A 110 12.54 -8.74 7.06
N ASN A 111 12.49 -9.17 8.32
CA ASN A 111 12.10 -10.52 8.70
C ASN A 111 10.60 -10.66 9.02
N GLN A 112 9.82 -9.57 8.90
CA GLN A 112 8.38 -9.63 9.16
C GLN A 112 7.68 -10.46 8.07
N PRO A 113 6.73 -11.35 8.43
CA PRO A 113 6.04 -12.19 7.46
C PRO A 113 5.40 -11.39 6.31
N ALA A 114 4.70 -10.30 6.63
CA ALA A 114 4.07 -9.45 5.62
C ALA A 114 5.10 -8.83 4.66
N ASP A 115 6.24 -8.37 5.16
CA ASP A 115 7.28 -7.75 4.34
C ASP A 115 7.98 -8.79 3.43
N ARG A 116 8.23 -9.99 3.97
CA ARG A 116 8.76 -11.13 3.19
C ARG A 116 7.80 -11.58 2.09
N PHE A 117 6.50 -11.60 2.36
CA PHE A 117 5.48 -11.82 1.35
C PHE A 117 5.51 -10.72 0.29
N LEU A 118 5.58 -9.45 0.70
CA LEU A 118 5.59 -8.31 -0.21
C LEU A 118 6.82 -8.32 -1.14
N ASN A 119 7.98 -8.82 -0.70
CA ASN A 119 9.15 -9.00 -1.57
C ASN A 119 8.87 -9.87 -2.82
N LEU A 120 7.87 -10.75 -2.79
CA LEU A 120 7.52 -11.58 -3.95
C LEU A 120 6.70 -10.83 -5.01
N VAL A 121 5.98 -9.78 -4.61
CA VAL A 121 4.97 -9.10 -5.46
C VAL A 121 5.25 -7.60 -5.63
N PHE A 122 6.28 -7.08 -4.98
CA PHE A 122 6.70 -5.69 -5.07
C PHE A 122 7.64 -5.47 -6.25
N THR A 123 7.39 -4.42 -7.02
CA THR A 123 8.42 -3.76 -7.83
C THR A 123 8.27 -2.25 -7.67
N ARG A 124 9.41 -1.56 -7.68
CA ARG A 124 9.45 -0.10 -7.57
C ARG A 124 8.59 0.59 -8.62
N GLY A 125 8.78 0.26 -9.90
CA GLY A 125 8.06 0.91 -11.00
C GLY A 125 6.54 0.74 -10.92
N ASN A 126 6.05 -0.41 -10.45
CA ASN A 126 4.61 -0.62 -10.30
C ASN A 126 4.03 0.17 -9.13
N MET A 127 4.76 0.26 -8.01
CA MET A 127 4.38 1.10 -6.89
C MET A 127 4.39 2.58 -7.27
N GLU A 128 5.37 3.03 -8.08
CA GLU A 128 5.42 4.40 -8.61
C GLU A 128 4.19 4.71 -9.46
N VAL A 129 3.85 3.86 -10.43
CA VAL A 129 2.65 4.02 -11.28
C VAL A 129 1.38 4.07 -10.43
N ALA A 130 1.26 3.20 -9.43
CA ALA A 130 0.09 3.13 -8.55
C ALA A 130 -0.08 4.42 -7.73
N TYR A 131 0.97 4.85 -7.02
CA TYR A 131 0.91 6.06 -6.20
C TYR A 131 0.86 7.33 -7.04
N GLN A 132 1.55 7.41 -8.18
CA GLN A 132 1.41 8.54 -9.10
C GLN A 132 -0.04 8.67 -9.56
N GLY A 133 -0.70 7.57 -9.94
CA GLY A 133 -2.11 7.58 -10.32
C GLY A 133 -3.02 8.03 -9.19
N LEU A 134 -2.93 7.39 -8.02
CA LEU A 134 -3.78 7.72 -6.88
C LEU A 134 -3.59 9.17 -6.43
N CYS A 135 -2.34 9.59 -6.22
CA CYS A 135 -2.03 10.89 -5.63
C CYS A 135 -2.28 12.07 -6.57
N THR A 136 -2.29 11.85 -7.89
CA THR A 136 -2.54 12.93 -8.86
C THR A 136 -3.99 13.02 -9.33
N LEU A 137 -4.73 11.91 -9.34
CA LEU A 137 -6.05 11.86 -9.96
C LEU A 137 -7.19 11.69 -8.96
N ASP A 138 -7.00 10.87 -7.93
CA ASP A 138 -8.13 10.18 -7.30
C ASP A 138 -8.12 10.19 -5.76
N LEU A 139 -7.14 10.88 -5.13
CA LEU A 139 -7.01 10.94 -3.67
C LEU A 139 -8.25 11.56 -2.99
N GLU A 140 -8.78 12.66 -3.53
CA GLU A 140 -9.90 13.39 -2.94
C GLU A 140 -11.19 12.54 -2.92
N GLU A 141 -11.50 11.85 -4.02
CA GLU A 141 -12.63 10.92 -4.09
C GLU A 141 -12.48 9.78 -3.08
N LEU A 142 -11.26 9.26 -2.89
CA LEU A 142 -11.01 8.19 -1.93
C LEU A 142 -11.20 8.64 -0.47
N GLN A 143 -10.86 9.89 -0.16
CA GLN A 143 -11.07 10.47 1.17
C GLN A 143 -12.57 10.54 1.52
N GLY A 144 -13.42 10.85 0.56
CA GLY A 144 -14.87 10.96 0.76
C GLY A 144 -15.57 9.65 1.12
N VAL A 145 -14.93 8.50 0.89
CA VAL A 145 -15.57 7.17 1.04
C VAL A 145 -15.03 6.34 2.19
N ILE A 146 -13.94 6.77 2.84
CA ILE A 146 -13.18 5.94 3.79
C ILE A 146 -14.05 5.49 4.99
N ARG A 147 -14.94 6.37 5.44
CA ARG A 147 -15.87 6.10 6.54
C ARG A 147 -16.76 4.89 6.26
N CYS A 148 -17.36 4.84 5.07
CA CYS A 148 -18.17 3.71 4.67
C CYS A 148 -17.34 2.42 4.64
N VAL A 149 -16.16 2.47 4.03
CA VAL A 149 -15.27 1.31 3.88
C VAL A 149 -14.86 0.75 5.24
N LEU A 150 -14.39 1.59 6.16
CA LEU A 150 -13.95 1.16 7.50
C LEU A 150 -15.10 0.66 8.37
N SER A 151 -16.33 1.13 8.13
CA SER A 151 -17.53 0.64 8.81
C SER A 151 -18.06 -0.68 8.25
N THR A 152 -17.58 -1.13 7.08
CA THR A 152 -18.09 -2.32 6.38
C THR A 152 -17.39 -3.58 6.91
N PRO A 153 -18.10 -4.52 7.58
CA PRO A 153 -17.48 -5.69 8.20
C PRO A 153 -16.67 -6.57 7.24
N GLU A 154 -17.07 -6.62 5.97
CA GLU A 154 -16.45 -7.40 4.90
C GLU A 154 -14.99 -6.99 4.69
N VAL A 155 -14.63 -5.73 4.95
CA VAL A 155 -13.22 -5.28 4.85
C VAL A 155 -12.32 -6.09 5.78
N ARG A 156 -12.79 -6.39 7.00
CA ARG A 156 -12.06 -7.20 7.97
C ARG A 156 -11.93 -8.64 7.49
N GLN A 157 -12.95 -9.18 6.83
CA GLN A 157 -12.89 -10.51 6.23
C GLN A 157 -11.85 -10.57 5.12
N CYS A 158 -11.75 -9.54 4.27
CA CYS A 158 -10.70 -9.43 3.26
C CYS A 158 -9.31 -9.51 3.89
N TYR A 159 -9.04 -8.73 4.93
CA TYR A 159 -7.76 -8.75 5.65
C TYR A 159 -7.47 -10.08 6.33
N ASN A 160 -8.47 -10.71 6.95
CA ASN A 160 -8.29 -12.02 7.60
C ASN A 160 -7.88 -13.11 6.58
N ASN A 161 -8.55 -13.13 5.42
CA ASN A 161 -8.23 -14.09 4.35
C ASN A 161 -6.86 -13.82 3.75
N PHE A 162 -6.53 -12.55 3.51
CA PHE A 162 -5.22 -12.13 3.05
C PHE A 162 -4.11 -12.56 4.03
N ASN A 163 -4.25 -12.24 5.32
CA ASN A 163 -3.26 -12.59 6.33
C ASN A 163 -3.05 -14.11 6.47
N ARG A 164 -4.12 -14.90 6.30
CA ARG A 164 -4.01 -16.36 6.23
C ARG A 164 -3.14 -16.79 5.04
N GLY A 165 -3.40 -16.23 3.86
CA GLY A 165 -2.62 -16.50 2.65
C GLY A 165 -1.15 -16.06 2.79
N VAL A 166 -0.91 -14.88 3.36
CA VAL A 166 0.45 -14.38 3.67
C VAL A 166 1.20 -15.39 4.54
N ASN A 167 0.60 -15.82 5.66
CA ASN A 167 1.25 -16.77 6.56
C ASN A 167 1.53 -18.12 5.89
N GLN A 168 0.62 -18.60 5.03
CA GLN A 168 0.82 -19.83 4.27
C GLN A 168 2.00 -19.71 3.29
N VAL A 169 2.09 -18.62 2.53
CA VAL A 169 3.19 -18.39 1.60
C VAL A 169 4.51 -18.25 2.36
N VAL A 170 4.55 -17.46 3.43
CA VAL A 170 5.76 -17.28 4.24
C VAL A 170 6.25 -18.59 4.84
N GLN A 171 5.35 -19.44 5.34
CA GLN A 171 5.71 -20.77 5.83
C GLN A 171 6.37 -21.62 4.73
N LEU A 172 5.92 -21.52 3.47
CA LEU A 172 6.52 -22.21 2.33
C LEU A 172 7.90 -21.62 1.97
N ILE A 173 8.10 -20.31 2.14
CA ILE A 173 9.43 -19.67 2.03
C ILE A 173 10.36 -20.26 3.09
N ASP A 174 9.92 -20.33 4.35
CA ASP A 174 10.72 -20.85 5.48
C ASP A 174 11.12 -22.32 5.31
N GLN A 175 10.25 -23.11 4.68
CA GLN A 175 10.52 -24.51 4.38
C GLN A 175 11.46 -24.69 3.18
N ASN A 176 11.64 -23.67 2.34
CA ASN A 176 12.46 -23.72 1.13
C ASN A 176 12.11 -24.91 0.19
N VAL A 177 10.82 -25.23 0.10
CA VAL A 177 10.31 -26.42 -0.62
C VAL A 177 9.83 -26.13 -2.04
N LEU A 178 9.55 -24.87 -2.37
CA LEU A 178 9.01 -24.47 -3.66
C LEU A 178 9.98 -23.54 -4.41
N PRO A 179 10.04 -23.62 -5.76
CA PRO A 179 10.76 -22.64 -6.57
C PRO A 179 10.24 -21.22 -6.36
N ALA A 180 11.12 -20.22 -6.53
CA ALA A 180 10.77 -18.80 -6.37
C ALA A 180 9.59 -18.37 -7.25
N VAL A 181 9.51 -18.85 -8.50
CA VAL A 181 8.40 -18.56 -9.43
C VAL A 181 7.05 -19.09 -8.88
N THR A 182 7.05 -20.28 -8.28
CA THR A 182 5.84 -20.85 -7.67
C THR A 182 5.40 -20.04 -6.45
N LEU A 183 6.34 -19.63 -5.60
CA LEU A 183 6.05 -18.76 -4.45
C LEU A 183 5.48 -17.42 -4.89
N GLN A 184 6.05 -16.82 -5.95
CA GLN A 184 5.55 -15.59 -6.54
C GLN A 184 4.12 -15.75 -7.08
N GLN A 185 3.82 -16.84 -7.79
CA GLN A 185 2.47 -17.11 -8.28
C GLN A 185 1.45 -17.26 -7.14
N LEU A 186 1.82 -17.95 -6.05
CA LEU A 186 0.98 -18.05 -4.86
C LEU A 186 0.76 -16.67 -4.21
N ALA A 187 1.80 -15.84 -4.13
CA ALA A 187 1.70 -14.49 -3.61
C ALA A 187 0.83 -13.58 -4.51
N CYS A 188 0.91 -13.75 -5.84
CA CYS A 188 0.01 -13.10 -6.79
C CYS A 188 -1.44 -13.50 -6.53
N ASN A 189 -1.74 -14.79 -6.42
CA ASN A 189 -3.10 -15.28 -6.14
C ASN A 189 -3.67 -14.70 -4.83
N VAL A 190 -2.88 -14.67 -3.77
CA VAL A 190 -3.27 -14.07 -2.48
C VAL A 190 -3.53 -12.58 -2.62
N SER A 191 -2.65 -11.86 -3.34
CA SER A 191 -2.78 -10.41 -3.59
C SER A 191 -4.02 -10.08 -4.43
N VAL A 192 -4.27 -10.84 -5.51
CA VAL A 192 -5.45 -10.71 -6.37
C VAL A 192 -6.72 -11.00 -5.59
N GLY A 193 -6.72 -12.02 -4.73
CA GLY A 193 -7.85 -12.33 -3.85
C GLY A 193 -8.20 -11.18 -2.90
N ARG A 194 -7.19 -10.58 -2.26
CA ARG A 194 -7.37 -9.37 -1.43
C ARG A 194 -7.93 -8.22 -2.25
N TYR A 195 -7.31 -7.92 -3.39
CA TYR A 195 -7.72 -6.85 -4.30
C TYR A 195 -9.20 -6.98 -4.70
N ARG A 196 -9.63 -8.16 -5.14
CA ARG A 196 -11.03 -8.39 -5.56
C ARG A 196 -12.00 -8.18 -4.41
N CYS A 197 -11.65 -8.68 -3.22
CA CYS A 197 -12.45 -8.52 -2.02
C CYS A 197 -12.59 -7.04 -1.62
N GLU A 198 -11.48 -6.32 -1.50
CA GLU A 198 -11.50 -4.90 -1.11
C GLU A 198 -12.21 -4.05 -2.16
N THR A 199 -11.97 -4.28 -3.46
CA THR A 199 -12.65 -3.56 -4.54
C THR A 199 -14.16 -3.71 -4.49
N ALA A 200 -14.66 -4.89 -4.13
CA ALA A 200 -16.10 -5.10 -3.95
C ALA A 200 -16.65 -4.25 -2.78
N VAL A 201 -15.92 -4.16 -1.67
CA VAL A 201 -16.26 -3.29 -0.54
C VAL A 201 -16.25 -1.82 -0.94
N TYR A 202 -15.20 -1.36 -1.62
CA TYR A 202 -15.16 0.02 -2.11
C TYR A 202 -16.30 0.31 -3.09
N ASN A 203 -16.64 -0.62 -3.98
CA ASN A 203 -17.73 -0.47 -4.93
C ASN A 203 -19.12 -0.43 -4.27
N LEU A 204 -19.31 -1.16 -3.15
CA LEU A 204 -20.51 -1.08 -2.32
C LEU A 204 -20.71 0.34 -1.78
N CYS A 205 -19.63 0.96 -1.32
CA CYS A 205 -19.65 2.30 -0.76
C CYS A 205 -19.79 3.39 -1.84
N ASN A 206 -19.03 3.27 -2.94
CA ASN A 206 -19.06 4.19 -4.07
C ASN A 206 -18.41 3.50 -5.29
N SER A 207 -19.13 3.42 -6.40
CA SER A 207 -18.61 2.78 -7.62
C SER A 207 -17.33 3.42 -8.19
N ALA A 208 -17.17 4.74 -8.04
CA ALA A 208 -15.95 5.45 -8.42
C ALA A 208 -14.77 5.02 -7.54
N ALA A 209 -14.95 4.95 -6.22
CA ALA A 209 -13.92 4.44 -5.33
C ALA A 209 -13.56 2.98 -5.62
N GLY A 210 -14.53 2.14 -5.97
CA GLY A 210 -14.28 0.78 -6.47
C GLY A 210 -13.36 0.78 -7.71
N ARG A 211 -13.64 1.65 -8.69
CA ARG A 211 -12.76 1.80 -9.87
C ARG A 211 -11.37 2.31 -9.52
N ILE A 212 -11.27 3.31 -8.63
CA ILE A 212 -10.00 3.89 -8.16
C ILE A 212 -9.13 2.82 -7.50
N MET A 213 -9.69 2.06 -6.57
CA MET A 213 -8.95 1.02 -5.87
C MET A 213 -8.57 -0.12 -6.78
N ARG A 214 -9.42 -0.48 -7.75
CA ARG A 214 -9.03 -1.40 -8.81
C ARG A 214 -7.82 -0.92 -9.59
N ASP A 215 -7.86 0.34 -10.06
CA ASP A 215 -6.79 0.90 -10.87
C ASP A 215 -5.48 0.96 -10.06
N PHE A 216 -5.57 1.30 -8.76
CA PHE A 216 -4.45 1.32 -7.81
C PHE A 216 -3.85 -0.07 -7.60
N PHE A 217 -4.66 -1.07 -7.25
CA PHE A 217 -4.17 -2.42 -6.97
C PHE A 217 -3.59 -3.09 -8.21
N TYR A 218 -4.24 -2.96 -9.37
CA TYR A 218 -3.71 -3.48 -10.62
C TYR A 218 -2.37 -2.84 -10.97
N ALA A 219 -2.25 -1.52 -10.78
CA ALA A 219 -0.99 -0.82 -11.01
C ALA A 219 0.11 -1.28 -10.04
N GLY A 220 -0.23 -1.55 -8.78
CA GLY A 220 0.75 -1.87 -7.73
C GLY A 220 1.33 -3.29 -7.77
N VAL A 221 0.69 -4.25 -8.46
CA VAL A 221 1.17 -5.63 -8.56
C VAL A 221 2.08 -5.84 -9.77
N THR A 222 2.87 -6.92 -9.78
CA THR A 222 3.76 -7.30 -10.90
C THR A 222 2.97 -7.61 -12.18
N ASP A 223 3.63 -7.53 -13.35
CA ASP A 223 3.00 -7.89 -14.62
C ASP A 223 2.45 -9.33 -14.61
N THR A 224 3.20 -10.26 -14.01
CA THR A 224 2.74 -11.64 -13.79
C THR A 224 1.43 -11.68 -12.99
N CYS A 225 1.32 -10.91 -11.90
CA CYS A 225 0.09 -10.88 -11.13
C CYS A 225 -1.08 -10.21 -11.88
N ARG A 226 -0.81 -9.30 -12.83
CA ARG A 226 -1.85 -8.57 -13.58
C ARG A 226 -2.67 -9.48 -14.48
N GLU A 227 -2.04 -10.50 -15.06
CA GLU A 227 -2.71 -11.48 -15.94
C GLU A 227 -3.88 -12.17 -15.20
N ASP A 228 -3.70 -12.47 -13.92
CA ASP A 228 -4.71 -13.15 -13.10
C ASP A 228 -5.86 -12.23 -12.65
N THR A 229 -5.71 -10.91 -12.77
CA THR A 229 -6.72 -9.96 -12.31
C THR A 229 -7.97 -9.96 -13.19
N GLY A 230 -7.81 -10.16 -14.51
CA GLY A 230 -8.88 -10.07 -15.51
C GLY A 230 -9.42 -8.65 -15.73
N VAL A 231 -8.67 -7.61 -15.33
CA VAL A 231 -9.06 -6.19 -15.48
C VAL A 231 -7.91 -5.37 -16.05
N THR A 232 -8.17 -4.07 -16.29
CA THR A 232 -7.17 -3.08 -16.71
C THR A 232 -7.15 -1.89 -15.76
N SER A 233 -6.05 -1.13 -15.73
CA SER A 233 -5.93 0.10 -14.95
C SER A 233 -5.75 1.34 -15.83
N ARG A 234 -6.44 2.43 -15.47
CA ARG A 234 -6.17 3.76 -16.03
C ARG A 234 -4.76 4.24 -15.67
N TYR A 235 -4.23 3.86 -14.51
CA TYR A 235 -2.92 4.32 -14.05
C TYR A 235 -1.80 3.73 -14.90
N THR A 236 -1.85 2.43 -15.20
CA THR A 236 -0.86 1.79 -16.08
C THR A 236 -0.96 2.34 -17.50
N ALA A 237 -2.17 2.60 -18.01
CA ALA A 237 -2.35 3.21 -19.32
C ALA A 237 -1.77 4.63 -19.42
N LYS A 238 -1.88 5.42 -18.34
CA LYS A 238 -1.41 6.82 -18.32
C LYS A 238 0.05 6.98 -17.94
N PHE A 239 0.54 6.18 -17.00
CA PHE A 239 1.85 6.36 -16.36
C PHE A 239 2.81 5.17 -16.56
N GLY A 240 2.33 4.01 -17.03
CA GLY A 240 3.19 2.83 -17.25
C GLY A 240 4.10 2.92 -18.48
N GLY A 241 4.00 3.99 -19.27
CA GLY A 241 4.57 4.10 -20.61
C GLY A 241 6.07 4.39 -20.73
N THR A 242 6.94 4.04 -19.78
CA THR A 242 8.38 4.39 -19.89
C THR A 242 9.42 3.31 -19.55
N SER A 243 9.06 2.06 -19.25
CA SER A 243 10.08 1.04 -18.86
C SER A 243 10.29 -0.13 -19.84
N GLN A 244 9.74 -0.08 -21.06
CA GLN A 244 10.00 -1.10 -22.11
C GLN A 244 10.78 -0.61 -23.34
N ILE A 245 11.45 0.54 -23.25
CA ILE A 245 12.46 0.94 -24.26
C ILE A 245 13.86 0.92 -23.64
N VAL A 246 14.24 -0.19 -23.00
CA VAL A 246 15.64 -0.50 -22.71
C VAL A 246 15.82 -1.99 -23.01
N GLY A 247 16.32 -2.31 -24.20
CA GLY A 247 16.73 -3.69 -24.53
C GLY A 247 16.38 -4.24 -25.91
N SER A 248 15.77 -3.46 -26.82
CA SER A 248 15.80 -3.83 -28.25
C SER A 248 16.92 -3.08 -28.96
N GLY A 249 18.16 -3.39 -28.57
CA GLY A 249 19.34 -3.19 -29.42
C GLY A 249 19.33 -4.18 -30.58
N LEU A 250 18.23 -4.21 -31.34
CA LEU A 250 18.07 -5.03 -32.53
C LEU A 250 17.77 -4.08 -33.70
N LEU A 251 18.87 -3.60 -34.27
CA LEU A 251 19.05 -3.42 -35.71
C LEU A 251 17.90 -2.69 -36.44
N VAL A 252 17.81 -1.37 -36.26
CA VAL A 252 17.48 -0.50 -37.40
C VAL A 252 18.76 -0.34 -38.23
N VAL A 253 19.21 -1.44 -38.85
CA VAL A 253 20.13 -1.42 -40.00
C VAL A 253 19.25 -1.55 -41.22
N PHE A 254 18.55 -0.48 -41.58
CA PHE A 254 18.02 -0.26 -42.92
C PHE A 254 17.76 1.24 -43.04
N CYS A 255 18.61 1.94 -43.81
CA CYS A 255 18.27 3.10 -44.66
C CYS A 255 19.45 4.02 -45.04
N PHE A 256 20.71 3.57 -45.11
CA PHE A 256 21.79 4.36 -45.74
C PHE A 256 22.80 3.52 -46.54
N ALA A 257 22.33 2.70 -47.48
CA ALA A 257 23.18 2.04 -48.48
C ALA A 257 22.57 2.05 -49.91
N LEU A 258 21.88 3.14 -50.28
CA LEU A 258 21.48 3.42 -51.66
C LEU A 258 21.75 4.89 -51.99
N ALA A 259 23.01 5.31 -51.89
CA ALA A 259 23.45 6.60 -52.41
C ALA A 259 24.97 6.60 -52.66
N SER A 260 25.47 5.70 -53.50
CA SER A 260 26.80 5.89 -54.08
C SER A 260 26.97 5.15 -55.41
N ILE A 261 27.06 5.96 -56.45
CA ILE A 261 27.84 5.75 -57.68
C ILE A 261 27.10 5.01 -58.81
N SER A 262 26.18 5.75 -59.42
CA SER A 262 25.99 5.74 -60.87
C SER A 262 26.68 6.98 -61.44
N SER A 263 27.93 6.86 -61.87
CA SER A 263 28.52 7.75 -62.89
C SER A 263 29.83 7.17 -63.41
N THR A 264 29.78 6.59 -64.61
CA THR A 264 30.96 6.44 -65.46
C THR A 264 30.54 6.68 -66.91
N GLN A 265 30.29 7.96 -67.22
CA GLN A 265 30.76 8.59 -68.47
C GLN A 265 32.25 8.90 -68.23
N THR A 266 33.21 8.79 -69.16
CA THR A 266 33.20 9.11 -70.59
C THR A 266 34.45 8.51 -71.26
N SER A 267 34.30 8.24 -72.56
CA SER A 267 35.29 8.10 -73.64
C SER A 267 36.74 8.61 -73.43
N HIS A 268 37.71 7.79 -73.84
CA HIS A 268 38.56 8.06 -75.02
C HIS A 268 39.28 6.77 -75.47
#